data_AF-A0A6I4XQA6-F1
#
_entry.id   AF-A0A6I4XQA6-F1
#
_cell.length_a   1.000
_cell.length_b   1.000
_cell.length_c   1.000
_cell.angle_alpha   90.00
_cell.angle_beta   90.00
_cell.angle_gamma   90.00
#
_symmetry.space_group_name_H-M   'P 1'
#
loop_
_entity.id
_entity.type
_entity.pdbx_description
1 polymer ?
#
loop_
_entity_poly.entity_id
_entity_poly.type
_entity_poly.pdbx_seq_one_letter_code
_entity_poly.pdbx_strand_id
1 'polypeptide(L)'
;GNMDAGNILKPALARGELQLVGATTLNEYRIIEKDAALERRMQPVQVDEPTVAETITILNGLQKRYEDYHHVKYTDEAINAAANLSNRYIQDRFLPDKAIDLLDESGSKMNLTIQLVDPKTIDKKLAEAEQQKQQASAEEDFEKAAYYRDQINKLQAMKEKQISDEETPVITEKDIEAIVEQKTGIPVGDLKEKEQTQLKNLAVDLKAHVVGQDDAVDKVAKAIRRNRVGLGKQNRPIGSFLFVGPTGVGKTELAKQLAFELFGSEDSMVRFDMSEYMEKHSVSKLIGSPPGYVGYDEAGQLTEKVRRNPYSLILLDEIEKAHPDVLHMFLQILDDGRLTDAQGRTVSFKDTIIIMTSNAGTGAVEANVGFGAAREGVTKSVLG
;
A
#
# COMPACT_ATOMS: atom_id res chain seq x y z
N GLY A 1 37.09 -29.98 -4.99
CA GLY A 1 37.48 -28.97 -6.00
C GLY A 1 36.54 -29.11 -7.17
N ASN A 2 35.45 -28.34 -7.17
CA ASN A 2 34.62 -28.17 -8.35
C ASN A 2 35.11 -26.90 -9.06
N MET A 3 35.33 -27.00 -10.37
CA MET A 3 35.63 -25.86 -11.22
C MET A 3 34.49 -24.86 -11.13
N ASP A 4 34.70 -23.77 -10.41
CA ASP A 4 33.83 -22.61 -10.44
C ASP A 4 33.95 -21.94 -11.82
N ALA A 5 32.81 -21.76 -12.49
CA ALA A 5 32.74 -21.13 -13.80
C ALA A 5 33.41 -19.74 -13.81
N GLY A 6 33.36 -19.00 -12.69
CA GLY A 6 34.05 -17.72 -12.56
C GLY A 6 35.57 -17.83 -12.78
N ASN A 7 36.20 -18.90 -12.29
CA ASN A 7 37.65 -19.11 -12.46
C ASN A 7 38.03 -19.49 -13.89
N ILE A 8 37.13 -20.11 -14.64
CA ILE A 8 37.33 -20.45 -16.06
C ILE A 8 37.27 -19.19 -16.93
N LEU A 9 36.42 -18.23 -16.59
CA LEU A 9 36.18 -17.03 -17.39
C LEU A 9 37.22 -15.92 -17.17
N LYS A 10 37.86 -15.86 -15.98
CA LYS A 10 38.85 -14.83 -15.63
C LYS A 10 39.96 -14.63 -16.68
N PRO A 11 40.61 -15.68 -17.23
CA PRO A 11 41.65 -15.50 -18.23
C PRO A 11 41.14 -14.88 -19.54
N ALA A 12 39.95 -15.29 -20.01
CA ALA A 12 39.36 -14.77 -21.24
C ALA A 12 38.91 -13.31 -21.09
N LEU A 13 38.33 -12.95 -19.94
CA LEU A 13 37.99 -11.58 -19.58
C LEU A 13 39.26 -10.70 -19.47
N ALA A 14 40.35 -11.23 -18.89
CA ALA A 14 41.60 -10.50 -18.74
C ALA A 14 42.31 -10.22 -20.08
N ARG A 15 42.18 -11.13 -21.05
CA ARG A 15 42.73 -10.95 -22.41
C ARG A 15 41.82 -10.14 -23.34
N GLY A 16 40.59 -9.82 -22.91
CA GLY A 16 39.59 -9.14 -23.74
C GLY A 16 39.03 -10.01 -24.87
N GLU A 17 39.22 -11.34 -24.81
CA GLU A 17 38.68 -12.31 -25.78
C GLU A 17 37.18 -12.53 -25.58
N LEU A 18 36.67 -12.19 -24.39
CA LEU A 18 35.27 -12.30 -24.01
C LEU A 18 34.75 -10.93 -23.58
N GLN A 19 33.70 -10.46 -24.23
CA GLN A 19 32.89 -9.31 -23.79
C GLN A 19 31.63 -9.83 -23.11
N LEU A 20 31.30 -9.27 -21.95
CA LEU A 20 30.17 -9.70 -21.14
C LEU A 20 29.42 -8.49 -20.60
N VAL A 21 28.09 -8.56 -20.67
CA VAL A 21 27.17 -7.68 -19.94
C VAL A 21 26.42 -8.55 -18.97
N GLY A 22 26.44 -8.19 -17.69
CA GLY A 22 25.73 -8.88 -16.62
C GLY A 22 24.74 -7.95 -15.94
N ALA A 23 23.62 -8.50 -15.48
CA ALA A 23 22.69 -7.85 -14.59
C ALA A 23 22.66 -8.62 -13.26
N THR A 24 22.65 -7.90 -12.14
CA THR A 24 22.69 -8.48 -10.81
C THR A 24 22.11 -7.51 -9.80
N THR A 25 21.73 -8.00 -8.63
CA THR A 25 21.31 -7.13 -7.52
C THR A 25 22.51 -6.57 -6.76
N LEU A 26 22.33 -5.48 -6.01
CA LEU A 26 23.37 -4.93 -5.13
C LEU A 26 23.92 -5.98 -4.14
N ASN A 27 23.04 -6.86 -3.64
CA ASN A 27 23.42 -7.90 -2.68
C ASN A 27 24.33 -8.96 -3.31
N GLU A 28 24.03 -9.38 -4.54
CA GLU A 28 24.84 -10.31 -5.30
C GLU A 28 26.15 -9.67 -5.77
N TYR A 29 26.11 -8.39 -6.19
CA TYR A 29 27.30 -7.65 -6.63
C TYR A 29 28.37 -7.57 -5.54
N ARG A 30 27.99 -7.49 -4.26
CA ARG A 30 28.93 -7.53 -3.12
C ARG A 30 29.78 -8.80 -3.07
N ILE A 31 29.35 -9.89 -3.70
CA ILE A 31 30.15 -11.13 -3.83
C ILE A 31 31.22 -10.94 -4.90
N ILE A 32 30.87 -10.29 -6.01
CA ILE A 32 31.76 -10.00 -7.14
C ILE A 32 32.81 -8.96 -6.73
N GLU A 33 32.42 -7.94 -5.97
CA GLU A 33 33.31 -6.88 -5.46
C GLU A 33 34.44 -7.45 -4.59
N LYS A 34 34.21 -8.56 -3.88
CA LYS A 34 35.25 -9.23 -3.09
C LYS A 34 36.32 -9.92 -3.94
N ASP A 35 36.06 -10.16 -5.23
CA ASP A 35 37.00 -10.77 -6.15
C ASP A 35 37.75 -9.72 -6.98
N ALA A 36 38.95 -9.37 -6.52
CA ALA A 36 39.79 -8.35 -7.14
C ALA A 36 40.13 -8.61 -8.63
N ALA A 37 40.04 -9.85 -9.12
CA ALA A 37 40.28 -10.14 -10.53
C ALA A 37 39.09 -9.76 -11.42
N LEU A 38 37.86 -9.93 -10.92
CA LEU A 38 36.63 -9.55 -11.60
C LEU A 38 36.35 -8.05 -11.45
N GLU A 39 36.51 -7.51 -10.25
CA GLU A 39 36.29 -6.10 -9.94
C GLU A 39 37.08 -5.17 -10.88
N ARG A 40 38.35 -5.49 -11.17
CA ARG A 40 39.21 -4.69 -12.07
C ARG A 40 38.84 -4.77 -13.55
N ARG A 41 37.91 -5.66 -13.92
CA ARG A 41 37.53 -5.95 -15.32
C ARG A 41 36.07 -5.66 -15.60
N MET A 42 35.28 -5.41 -14.57
CA MET A 42 33.89 -5.01 -14.69
C MET A 42 33.78 -3.51 -14.41
N GLN A 43 32.89 -2.84 -15.14
CA GLN A 43 32.49 -1.47 -14.83
C GLN A 43 31.07 -1.52 -14.27
N PRO A 44 30.86 -1.21 -12.98
CA PRO A 44 29.51 -1.15 -12.43
C PRO A 44 28.77 0.02 -13.05
N VAL A 45 27.58 -0.26 -13.60
CA VAL A 45 26.61 0.75 -14.03
C VAL A 45 25.41 0.61 -13.10
N GLN A 46 25.21 1.59 -12.25
CA GLN A 46 24.06 1.61 -11.34
C GLN A 46 22.79 1.92 -12.14
N VAL A 47 21.79 1.07 -11.97
CA VAL A 47 20.44 1.26 -12.53
C VAL A 47 19.52 1.47 -11.34
N ASP A 48 19.03 2.70 -11.20
CA ASP A 48 18.11 3.05 -10.12
C ASP A 48 16.67 2.60 -10.44
N GLU A 49 15.87 2.47 -9.39
CA GLU A 49 14.42 2.28 -9.54
C GLU A 49 13.83 3.47 -10.34
N PRO A 50 13.03 3.22 -11.39
CA PRO A 50 12.43 4.30 -12.16
C PRO A 50 11.46 5.10 -11.31
N THR A 51 11.39 6.40 -11.60
CA THR A 51 10.37 7.27 -11.04
C THR A 51 8.98 6.84 -11.50
N VAL A 52 7.93 7.32 -10.82
CA VAL A 52 6.55 7.07 -11.22
C VAL A 52 6.28 7.53 -12.65
N ALA A 53 6.82 8.68 -13.07
CA ALA A 53 6.66 9.21 -14.41
C ALA A 53 7.35 8.34 -15.49
N GLU A 54 8.56 7.86 -15.20
CA GLU A 54 9.26 6.92 -16.07
C GLU A 54 8.52 5.58 -16.14
N THR A 55 7.97 5.12 -15.00
CA THR A 55 7.16 3.90 -14.95
C THR A 55 5.91 4.02 -15.81
N ILE A 56 5.17 5.13 -15.75
CA ILE A 56 4.01 5.36 -16.63
C ILE A 56 4.42 5.28 -18.11
N THR A 57 5.59 5.83 -18.46
CA THR A 57 6.13 5.74 -19.82
C THR A 57 6.42 4.29 -20.23
N ILE A 58 7.00 3.49 -19.31
CA ILE A 58 7.23 2.05 -19.52
C ILE A 58 5.91 1.30 -19.70
N LEU A 59 4.91 1.57 -18.85
CA LEU A 59 3.60 0.92 -18.92
C LEU A 59 2.89 1.22 -20.24
N ASN A 60 2.90 2.48 -20.71
CA ASN A 60 2.36 2.86 -22.02
C ASN A 60 3.07 2.12 -23.17
N GLY A 61 4.38 1.90 -23.07
CA GLY A 61 5.14 1.10 -24.04
C GLY A 61 4.77 -0.39 -24.04
N LEU A 62 4.31 -0.92 -22.91
CA LEU A 62 3.88 -2.31 -22.74
C LEU A 62 2.38 -2.52 -22.97
N GLN A 63 1.58 -1.47 -22.86
CA GLN A 63 0.11 -1.50 -22.85
C GLN A 63 -0.44 -2.38 -23.98
N LYS A 64 -0.11 -2.08 -25.24
CA LYS A 64 -0.63 -2.81 -26.40
C LYS A 64 -0.37 -4.32 -26.32
N ARG A 65 0.80 -4.73 -25.80
CA ARG A 65 1.14 -6.15 -25.67
C ARG A 65 0.26 -6.86 -24.64
N TYR A 66 -0.04 -6.19 -23.52
CA TYR A 66 -0.94 -6.74 -22.49
C TYR A 66 -2.40 -6.71 -22.94
N GLU A 67 -2.83 -5.67 -23.65
CA GLU A 67 -4.16 -5.60 -24.28
C GLU A 67 -4.39 -6.76 -25.23
N ASP A 68 -3.44 -7.00 -26.15
CA ASP A 68 -3.52 -8.07 -27.14
C ASP A 68 -3.48 -9.46 -26.49
N TYR A 69 -2.70 -9.62 -25.40
CA TYR A 69 -2.55 -10.89 -24.70
C TYR A 69 -3.78 -11.25 -23.86
N HIS A 70 -4.37 -10.27 -23.17
CA HIS A 70 -5.52 -10.47 -22.28
C HIS A 70 -6.87 -10.23 -22.96
N HIS A 71 -6.89 -9.73 -24.20
CA HIS A 71 -8.10 -9.32 -24.92
C HIS A 71 -8.92 -8.26 -24.17
N VAL A 72 -8.22 -7.23 -23.64
CA VAL A 72 -8.79 -6.12 -22.87
C VAL A 72 -8.25 -4.78 -23.38
N LYS A 73 -8.84 -3.67 -22.92
CA LYS A 73 -8.32 -2.31 -23.13
C LYS A 73 -8.00 -1.67 -21.79
N TYR A 74 -6.86 -1.01 -21.67
CA TYR A 74 -6.56 -0.22 -20.47
C TYR A 74 -6.86 1.26 -20.75
N THR A 75 -7.54 1.91 -19.82
CA THR A 75 -7.69 3.37 -19.82
C THR A 75 -6.38 4.05 -19.39
N ASP A 76 -6.17 5.29 -19.81
CA ASP A 76 -5.03 6.09 -19.37
C ASP A 76 -5.05 6.26 -17.84
N GLU A 77 -6.24 6.39 -17.25
CA GLU A 77 -6.44 6.45 -15.81
C GLU A 77 -6.00 5.16 -15.12
N ALA A 78 -6.28 3.98 -15.69
CA ALA A 78 -5.83 2.70 -15.15
C ALA A 78 -4.30 2.56 -15.17
N ILE A 79 -3.64 2.99 -16.25
CA ILE A 79 -2.17 2.98 -16.35
C ILE A 79 -1.55 3.90 -15.29
N ASN A 80 -2.08 5.11 -15.16
CA ASN A 80 -1.63 6.05 -14.15
C ASN A 80 -1.87 5.52 -12.73
N ALA A 81 -3.03 4.91 -12.48
CA ALA A 81 -3.36 4.31 -11.20
C ALA A 81 -2.41 3.16 -10.86
N ALA A 82 -2.09 2.27 -11.82
CA ALA A 82 -1.18 1.15 -11.60
C ALA A 82 0.21 1.61 -11.12
N ALA A 83 0.77 2.67 -11.72
CA ALA A 83 2.05 3.22 -11.30
C ALA A 83 1.97 3.94 -9.94
N ASN A 84 0.97 4.81 -9.74
CA ASN A 84 0.85 5.61 -8.51
C ASN A 84 0.48 4.76 -7.29
N LEU A 85 -0.52 3.90 -7.42
CA LEU A 85 -1.02 3.07 -6.32
C LEU A 85 0.00 1.99 -5.93
N SER A 86 0.65 1.34 -6.89
CA SER A 86 1.71 0.37 -6.55
C SER A 86 2.89 1.04 -5.85
N ASN A 87 3.31 2.23 -6.29
CA ASN A 87 4.38 2.97 -5.62
C ASN A 87 4.02 3.34 -4.17
N ARG A 88 2.75 3.70 -3.93
CA ARG A 88 2.28 4.17 -2.64
C ARG A 88 1.98 3.03 -1.66
N TYR A 89 1.32 1.97 -2.13
CA TYR A 89 0.76 0.94 -1.25
C TYR A 89 1.53 -0.39 -1.27
N ILE A 90 2.33 -0.67 -2.30
CA ILE A 90 3.13 -1.90 -2.42
C ILE A 90 4.61 -1.55 -2.22
N GLN A 91 5.08 -1.65 -0.97
CA GLN A 91 6.41 -1.19 -0.53
C GLN A 91 7.49 -2.30 -0.50
N ASP A 92 7.10 -3.56 -0.66
CA ASP A 92 7.99 -4.72 -0.64
C ASP A 92 8.67 -5.02 -1.98
N ARG A 93 8.24 -4.32 -3.04
CA ARG A 93 8.74 -4.46 -4.41
C ARG A 93 9.06 -3.09 -5.02
N PHE A 94 9.86 -3.13 -6.07
CA PHE A 94 10.33 -1.95 -6.79
C PHE A 94 9.53 -1.73 -8.08
N LEU A 95 9.37 -0.48 -8.48
CA LEU A 95 8.94 -0.12 -9.83
C LEU A 95 10.00 -0.60 -10.86
N PRO A 96 9.60 -0.89 -12.11
CA PRO A 96 8.23 -0.86 -12.65
C PRO A 96 7.47 -2.18 -12.43
N ASP A 97 8.14 -3.20 -11.91
CA ASP A 97 7.69 -4.59 -11.80
C ASP A 97 6.33 -4.72 -11.08
N LYS A 98 6.22 -4.12 -9.89
CA LYS A 98 4.95 -4.11 -9.14
C LYS A 98 3.78 -3.43 -9.86
N ALA A 99 4.04 -2.49 -10.76
CA ALA A 99 3.01 -1.80 -11.53
C ALA A 99 2.58 -2.64 -12.75
N ILE A 100 3.53 -3.31 -13.39
CA ILE A 100 3.28 -4.27 -14.47
C ILE A 100 2.40 -5.42 -13.97
N ASP A 101 2.69 -5.95 -12.78
CA ASP A 101 1.89 -7.01 -12.17
C ASP A 101 0.43 -6.61 -11.95
N LEU A 102 0.15 -5.35 -11.58
CA LEU A 102 -1.23 -4.87 -11.45
C LEU A 102 -1.95 -4.85 -12.80
N LEU A 103 -1.26 -4.48 -13.89
CA LEU A 103 -1.83 -4.55 -15.23
C LEU A 103 -2.09 -5.99 -15.65
N ASP A 104 -1.14 -6.89 -15.41
CA ASP A 104 -1.27 -8.29 -15.78
C ASP A 104 -2.42 -8.99 -15.05
N GLU A 105 -2.55 -8.74 -13.74
CA GLU A 105 -3.60 -9.33 -12.92
C GLU A 105 -4.98 -8.75 -13.24
N SER A 106 -5.09 -7.44 -13.50
CA SER A 106 -6.35 -6.84 -13.95
C SER A 106 -6.77 -7.36 -15.32
N GLY A 107 -5.83 -7.49 -16.25
CA GLY A 107 -6.04 -8.12 -17.56
C GLY A 107 -6.58 -9.53 -17.44
N SER A 108 -5.88 -10.37 -16.68
CA SER A 108 -6.25 -11.76 -16.45
C SER A 108 -7.62 -11.89 -15.80
N LYS A 109 -7.88 -11.10 -14.75
CA LYS A 109 -9.15 -11.14 -14.00
C LYS A 109 -10.33 -10.70 -14.87
N MET A 110 -10.16 -9.66 -15.68
CA MET A 110 -11.22 -9.17 -16.55
C MET A 110 -11.48 -10.13 -17.72
N ASN A 111 -10.44 -10.74 -18.28
CA ASN A 111 -10.58 -11.78 -19.31
C ASN A 111 -11.44 -12.97 -18.82
N LEU A 112 -11.33 -13.36 -17.54
CA LEU A 112 -12.19 -14.42 -16.98
C LEU A 112 -13.69 -14.07 -16.94
N THR A 113 -14.05 -12.79 -17.03
CA THR A 113 -15.46 -12.36 -17.11
C THR A 113 -16.03 -12.47 -18.51
N ILE A 114 -15.17 -12.62 -19.53
CA ILE A 114 -15.58 -12.85 -20.92
C ILE A 114 -16.17 -14.27 -20.99
N GLN A 115 -17.49 -14.36 -21.08
CA GLN A 115 -18.17 -15.62 -21.43
C GLN A 115 -17.90 -15.92 -22.92
N LEU A 116 -16.73 -16.46 -23.21
CA LEU A 116 -16.43 -17.09 -24.49
C LEU A 116 -17.24 -18.38 -24.60
N VAL A 117 -18.50 -18.28 -25.01
CA VAL A 117 -19.10 -19.41 -25.73
C VAL A 117 -18.42 -19.41 -27.09
N ASP A 118 -17.42 -20.29 -27.27
CA ASP A 118 -16.66 -20.41 -28.52
C ASP A 118 -17.65 -20.49 -29.70
N PRO A 119 -17.58 -19.58 -30.70
CA PRO A 119 -18.46 -19.58 -31.86
C PRO A 119 -18.56 -20.94 -32.55
N LYS A 120 -17.48 -21.73 -32.54
CA LYS A 120 -17.46 -23.10 -33.10
C LYS A 120 -18.37 -24.06 -32.34
N THR A 121 -18.53 -23.87 -31.03
CA THR A 121 -19.44 -24.68 -30.22
C THR A 121 -20.90 -24.34 -30.48
N ILE A 122 -21.21 -23.06 -30.74
CA ILE A 122 -22.55 -22.63 -31.16
C ILE A 122 -22.85 -23.18 -32.56
N ASP A 123 -21.90 -23.10 -33.49
CA ASP A 123 -22.05 -23.64 -34.84
C ASP A 123 -22.28 -25.15 -34.84
N LYS A 124 -21.56 -25.90 -34.00
CA LYS A 124 -21.77 -27.35 -33.84
C LYS A 124 -23.17 -27.65 -33.29
N LYS A 125 -23.62 -26.93 -32.26
CA LYS A 125 -24.97 -27.08 -31.69
C LYS A 125 -26.07 -26.69 -32.67
N LEU A 126 -25.85 -25.66 -33.50
CA LEU A 126 -26.77 -25.27 -34.56
C LEU A 126 -26.89 -26.37 -35.62
N ALA A 127 -25.77 -26.95 -36.05
CA ALA A 127 -25.78 -28.06 -37.02
C ALA A 127 -26.51 -29.30 -36.47
N GLU A 128 -26.25 -29.67 -35.22
CA GLU A 128 -26.94 -30.78 -34.54
C GLU A 128 -28.45 -30.52 -34.40
N ALA A 129 -28.85 -29.31 -33.98
CA ALA A 129 -30.26 -28.95 -33.84
C ALA A 129 -30.99 -28.91 -35.20
N GLU A 130 -30.32 -28.47 -36.26
CA GLU A 130 -30.88 -28.47 -37.62
C GLU A 130 -31.08 -29.90 -38.14
N GLN A 131 -30.12 -30.80 -37.89
CA GLN A 131 -30.26 -32.22 -38.22
C GLN A 131 -31.42 -32.88 -37.46
N GLN A 132 -31.54 -32.62 -36.15
CA GLN A 132 -32.62 -33.15 -35.32
C GLN A 132 -33.99 -32.61 -35.73
N LYS A 133 -34.08 -31.34 -36.14
CA LYS A 133 -35.30 -30.76 -36.72
C LYS A 133 -35.69 -31.46 -38.01
N GLN A 134 -34.74 -31.71 -38.91
CA GLN A 134 -34.99 -32.40 -40.18
C GLN A 134 -35.47 -33.84 -39.95
N GLN A 135 -34.85 -34.56 -39.00
CA GLN A 135 -35.25 -35.92 -38.65
C GLN A 135 -36.67 -35.95 -38.05
N ALA A 136 -36.96 -35.09 -37.07
CA ALA A 136 -38.29 -34.99 -36.48
C ALA A 136 -39.38 -34.63 -37.52
N SER A 137 -39.04 -33.78 -38.49
CA SER A 137 -39.95 -33.44 -39.60
C SER A 137 -40.21 -34.62 -40.53
N ALA A 138 -39.20 -35.47 -40.78
CA ALA A 138 -39.34 -36.67 -41.61
C ALA A 138 -40.14 -37.79 -40.92
N GLU A 139 -40.11 -37.82 -39.58
CA GLU A 139 -40.88 -38.74 -38.73
C GLU A 139 -42.30 -38.21 -38.42
N GLU A 140 -42.70 -37.07 -39.00
CA GLU A 140 -43.98 -36.38 -38.77
C GLU A 140 -44.22 -35.98 -37.29
N ASP A 141 -43.15 -35.89 -36.48
CA ASP A 141 -43.19 -35.41 -35.09
C ASP A 141 -43.07 -33.87 -35.04
N PHE A 142 -44.20 -33.21 -35.30
CA PHE A 142 -44.27 -31.75 -35.41
C PHE A 142 -44.00 -31.00 -34.10
N GLU A 143 -44.29 -31.61 -32.93
CA GLU A 143 -43.99 -31.00 -31.62
C GLU A 143 -42.49 -30.94 -31.39
N LYS A 144 -41.78 -32.04 -31.67
CA LYS A 144 -40.33 -32.12 -31.55
C LYS A 144 -39.62 -31.22 -32.58
N ALA A 145 -40.14 -31.14 -33.80
CA ALA A 145 -39.64 -30.21 -34.82
C ALA A 145 -39.80 -28.74 -34.39
N ALA A 146 -40.92 -28.37 -33.76
CA ALA A 146 -41.13 -27.03 -33.22
C ALA A 146 -40.15 -26.71 -32.07
N TYR A 147 -39.91 -27.68 -31.17
CA TYR A 147 -38.92 -27.54 -30.10
C TYR A 147 -37.51 -27.23 -30.63
N TYR A 148 -37.03 -27.98 -31.63
CA TYR A 148 -35.71 -27.73 -32.20
C TYR A 148 -35.64 -26.42 -32.99
N ARG A 149 -36.73 -26.01 -33.67
CA ARG A 149 -36.82 -24.70 -34.31
C ARG A 149 -36.64 -23.56 -33.30
N ASP A 150 -37.27 -23.65 -32.14
CA ASP A 150 -37.16 -22.62 -31.10
C ASP A 150 -35.75 -22.60 -30.48
N GLN A 151 -35.11 -23.76 -30.34
CA GLN A 151 -33.70 -23.86 -29.94
C GLN A 151 -32.75 -23.24 -30.98
N ILE A 152 -33.00 -23.45 -32.28
CA ILE A 152 -32.22 -22.83 -33.36
C ILE A 152 -32.35 -21.32 -33.32
N ASN A 153 -33.56 -20.78 -33.18
CA ASN A 153 -33.79 -19.34 -33.07
C ASN A 153 -33.06 -18.74 -31.86
N LYS A 154 -33.05 -19.46 -30.72
CA LYS A 154 -32.34 -19.05 -29.51
C LYS A 154 -30.82 -19.07 -29.70
N LEU A 155 -30.28 -20.11 -30.33
CA LEU A 155 -28.85 -20.24 -30.63
C LEU A 155 -28.39 -19.21 -31.67
N GLN A 156 -29.22 -18.90 -32.68
CA GLN A 156 -28.98 -17.84 -33.65
C GLN A 156 -28.99 -16.46 -32.98
N ALA A 157 -29.94 -16.18 -32.11
CA ALA A 157 -29.97 -14.92 -31.35
C ALA A 157 -28.77 -14.77 -30.40
N MET A 158 -28.28 -15.89 -29.82
CA MET A 158 -27.04 -15.90 -29.03
C MET A 158 -25.80 -15.64 -29.89
N LYS A 159 -25.77 -16.18 -31.11
CA LYS A 159 -24.70 -15.94 -32.09
C LYS A 159 -24.69 -14.49 -32.60
N GLU A 160 -25.86 -13.93 -32.93
CA GLU A 160 -25.99 -12.55 -33.39
C GLU A 160 -25.62 -11.53 -32.30
N LYS A 161 -25.99 -11.79 -31.04
CA LYS A 161 -25.55 -10.97 -29.89
C LYS A 161 -24.04 -11.01 -29.64
N GLN A 162 -23.35 -12.09 -30.02
CA GLN A 162 -21.90 -12.19 -29.92
C GLN A 162 -21.17 -11.45 -31.06
N ILE A 163 -21.80 -11.29 -32.21
CA ILE A 163 -21.18 -10.68 -33.40
C ILE A 163 -21.29 -9.15 -33.38
N SER A 164 -22.27 -8.58 -32.66
CA SER A 164 -22.61 -7.15 -32.82
C SER A 164 -21.83 -6.16 -31.96
N ASP A 165 -21.02 -6.59 -30.99
CA ASP A 165 -19.99 -5.76 -30.34
C ASP A 165 -19.12 -6.68 -29.48
N GLU A 166 -17.87 -6.91 -29.88
CA GLU A 166 -16.82 -7.20 -28.91
C GLU A 166 -16.71 -5.94 -28.04
N GLU A 167 -17.49 -5.83 -26.97
CA GLU A 167 -17.13 -4.94 -25.86
C GLU A 167 -15.85 -5.54 -25.26
N THR A 168 -14.72 -5.27 -25.92
CA THR A 168 -13.39 -5.56 -25.40
C THR A 168 -13.36 -4.96 -24.00
N PRO A 169 -13.28 -5.77 -22.94
CA PRO A 169 -13.47 -5.26 -21.59
C PRO A 169 -12.47 -4.15 -21.31
N VAL A 170 -12.98 -3.03 -20.81
CA VAL A 170 -12.18 -1.86 -20.51
C VAL A 170 -11.82 -1.88 -19.03
N ILE A 171 -10.53 -1.91 -18.75
CA ILE A 171 -9.96 -1.82 -17.40
C ILE A 171 -9.83 -0.34 -17.04
N THR A 172 -10.47 -0.01 -15.92
CA THR A 172 -10.57 1.34 -15.37
C THR A 172 -9.68 1.48 -14.13
N GLU A 173 -9.55 2.71 -13.63
CA GLU A 173 -8.90 2.98 -12.34
C GLU A 173 -9.50 2.13 -11.20
N LYS A 174 -10.82 1.92 -11.18
CA LYS A 174 -11.51 1.15 -10.13
C LYS A 174 -11.10 -0.32 -10.10
N ASP A 175 -10.79 -0.90 -11.26
CA ASP A 175 -10.34 -2.29 -11.34
C ASP A 175 -8.95 -2.47 -10.75
N ILE A 176 -8.07 -1.48 -10.98
CA ILE A 176 -6.73 -1.43 -10.38
C ILE A 176 -6.82 -1.22 -8.87
N GLU A 177 -7.67 -0.28 -8.43
CA GLU A 177 -7.96 -0.06 -7.01
C GLU A 177 -8.35 -1.36 -6.32
N ALA A 178 -9.35 -2.09 -6.84
CA ALA A 178 -9.83 -3.33 -6.25
C ALA A 178 -8.75 -4.42 -6.10
N ILE A 179 -7.79 -4.50 -7.03
CA ILE A 179 -6.66 -5.45 -6.92
C ILE A 179 -5.68 -5.01 -5.85
N VAL A 180 -5.39 -3.71 -5.75
CA VAL A 180 -4.56 -3.17 -4.68
C VAL A 180 -5.22 -3.42 -3.32
N GLU A 181 -6.53 -3.21 -3.20
CA GLU A 181 -7.28 -3.52 -1.98
C GLU A 181 -7.16 -5.01 -1.62
N GLN A 182 -7.33 -5.89 -2.60
CA GLN A 182 -7.23 -7.33 -2.39
C GLN A 182 -5.82 -7.77 -1.95
N LYS A 183 -4.76 -7.16 -2.52
CA LYS A 183 -3.37 -7.49 -2.17
C LYS A 183 -2.93 -6.92 -0.83
N THR A 184 -3.37 -5.72 -0.50
CA THR A 184 -2.84 -4.96 0.65
C THR A 184 -3.80 -4.95 1.85
N GLY A 185 -5.08 -5.26 1.64
CA GLY A 185 -6.14 -5.08 2.63
C GLY A 185 -6.53 -3.63 2.87
N ILE A 186 -5.99 -2.67 2.10
CA ILE A 186 -6.22 -1.23 2.26
C ILE A 186 -7.33 -0.78 1.29
N PRO A 187 -8.45 -0.21 1.74
CA PRO A 187 -9.59 0.16 0.90
C PRO A 187 -9.34 1.46 0.10
N VAL A 188 -8.44 1.42 -0.89
CA VAL A 188 -7.98 2.59 -1.65
C VAL A 188 -9.09 3.34 -2.40
N GLY A 189 -10.07 2.64 -2.99
CA GLY A 189 -11.15 3.27 -3.77
C GLY A 189 -12.17 3.99 -2.87
N ASP A 190 -12.55 3.30 -1.79
CA ASP A 190 -13.46 3.82 -0.76
C ASP A 190 -12.87 5.03 -0.03
N LEU A 191 -11.56 5.02 0.23
CA LEU A 191 -10.84 6.16 0.79
C LEU A 191 -10.96 7.37 -0.13
N LYS A 192 -10.71 7.23 -1.44
CA LYS A 192 -10.67 8.38 -2.38
C LYS A 192 -12.02 9.10 -2.50
N GLU A 193 -13.13 8.37 -2.59
CA GLU A 193 -14.47 8.97 -2.73
C GLU A 193 -14.98 9.58 -1.40
N LYS A 194 -14.64 8.97 -0.25
CA LYS A 194 -15.12 9.42 1.07
C LYS A 194 -14.21 10.45 1.75
N GLU A 195 -12.94 10.52 1.38
CA GLU A 195 -11.91 11.31 2.08
C GLU A 195 -12.27 12.80 2.18
N GLN A 196 -12.84 13.44 1.16
CA GLN A 196 -13.21 14.86 1.26
C GLN A 196 -14.30 15.11 2.31
N THR A 197 -15.35 14.29 2.31
CA THR A 197 -16.46 14.41 3.26
C THR A 197 -16.01 14.03 4.66
N GLN A 198 -15.26 12.94 4.79
CA GLN A 198 -14.65 12.48 6.03
C GLN A 198 -13.74 13.55 6.64
N LEU A 199 -12.85 14.16 5.85
CA LEU A 199 -11.97 15.23 6.32
C LEU A 199 -12.76 16.48 6.74
N LYS A 200 -13.84 16.81 6.03
CA LYS A 200 -14.70 17.96 6.36
C LYS A 200 -15.37 17.76 7.72
N ASN A 201 -15.86 16.56 7.99
CA ASN A 201 -16.64 16.22 9.19
C ASN A 201 -15.79 15.69 10.35
N LEU A 202 -14.52 15.36 10.13
CA LEU A 202 -13.60 14.76 11.10
C LEU A 202 -13.67 15.35 12.52
N ALA A 203 -13.70 16.68 12.65
CA ALA A 203 -13.78 17.32 13.96
C ALA A 203 -15.12 17.05 14.68
N VAL A 204 -16.22 17.02 13.93
CA VAL A 204 -17.57 16.73 14.43
C VAL A 204 -17.66 15.27 14.87
N ASP A 205 -17.17 14.36 14.03
CA ASP A 205 -17.23 12.92 14.26
C ASP A 205 -16.38 12.51 15.49
N LEU A 206 -15.18 13.11 15.61
CA LEU A 206 -14.33 12.94 16.79
C LEU A 206 -14.97 13.51 18.07
N LYS A 207 -15.62 14.68 18.01
CA LYS A 207 -16.30 15.30 19.17
C LYS A 207 -17.52 14.50 19.65
N ALA A 208 -18.12 13.66 18.79
CA ALA A 208 -19.20 12.78 19.20
C ALA A 208 -18.74 11.68 20.17
N HIS A 209 -17.45 11.30 20.09
CA HIS A 209 -16.87 10.21 20.89
C HIS A 209 -15.91 10.72 21.98
N VAL A 210 -15.21 11.83 21.72
CA VAL A 210 -14.23 12.43 22.64
C VAL A 210 -14.84 13.63 23.35
N VAL A 211 -15.17 13.46 24.64
CA VAL A 211 -15.86 14.47 25.45
C VAL A 211 -14.85 15.37 26.17
N GLY A 212 -15.04 16.70 26.07
CA GLY A 212 -14.31 17.69 26.88
C GLY A 212 -12.92 18.07 26.34
N GLN A 213 -12.62 17.74 25.09
CA GLN A 213 -11.33 18.01 24.42
C GLN A 213 -11.49 18.77 23.09
N ASP A 214 -12.53 19.59 22.96
CA ASP A 214 -12.94 20.22 21.69
C ASP A 214 -11.81 20.98 20.98
N ASP A 215 -11.03 21.77 21.71
CA ASP A 215 -9.90 22.53 21.15
C ASP A 215 -8.78 21.62 20.63
N ALA A 216 -8.48 20.53 21.35
CA ALA A 216 -7.49 19.55 20.91
C ALA A 216 -7.98 18.83 19.64
N VAL A 217 -9.25 18.42 19.61
CA VAL A 217 -9.88 17.81 18.43
C VAL A 217 -9.85 18.76 17.23
N ASP A 218 -10.21 20.04 17.41
CA ASP A 218 -10.20 21.02 16.33
C ASP A 218 -8.79 21.26 15.75
N LYS A 219 -7.77 21.32 16.62
CA LYS A 219 -6.36 21.45 16.22
C LYS A 219 -5.88 20.24 15.42
N VAL A 220 -6.18 19.03 15.90
CA VAL A 220 -5.82 17.78 15.21
C VAL A 220 -6.50 17.70 13.85
N ALA A 221 -7.83 17.88 13.80
CA ALA A 221 -8.59 17.83 12.56
C ALA A 221 -8.17 18.90 11.56
N LYS A 222 -7.82 20.11 12.02
CA LYS A 222 -7.30 21.18 11.15
C LYS A 222 -5.93 20.84 10.56
N ALA A 223 -5.03 20.26 11.36
CA ALA A 223 -3.69 19.87 10.90
C ALA A 223 -3.76 18.76 9.84
N ILE A 224 -4.60 17.75 10.06
CA ILE A 224 -4.79 16.62 9.13
C ILE A 224 -5.40 17.12 7.81
N ARG A 225 -6.49 17.91 7.88
CA ARG A 225 -7.09 18.56 6.71
C ARG A 225 -6.06 19.31 5.87
N ARG A 226 -5.25 20.17 6.51
CA ARG A 226 -4.23 20.98 5.83
C ARG A 226 -3.21 20.13 5.06
N ASN A 227 -2.72 19.05 5.68
CA ASN A 227 -1.73 18.18 5.03
C ASN A 227 -2.37 17.37 3.89
N ARG A 228 -3.62 16.93 4.04
CA ARG A 228 -4.34 16.17 3.00
C ARG A 228 -4.69 17.00 1.76
N VAL A 229 -4.97 18.29 1.90
CA VAL A 229 -5.19 19.19 0.74
C VAL A 229 -3.89 19.67 0.06
N GLY A 230 -2.74 19.07 0.39
CA GLY A 230 -1.46 19.40 -0.24
C GLY A 230 -0.86 20.74 0.18
N LEU A 231 -1.42 21.40 1.20
CA LEU A 231 -0.87 22.64 1.78
C LEU A 231 0.22 22.38 2.84
N GLY A 232 0.73 21.14 2.90
CA GLY A 232 1.80 20.68 3.78
C GLY A 232 3.08 20.29 3.02
N LYS A 233 4.12 19.92 3.75
CA LYS A 233 5.35 19.38 3.14
C LYS A 233 5.07 17.98 2.58
N GLN A 234 5.38 17.74 1.30
CA GLN A 234 5.01 16.52 0.55
C GLN A 234 5.77 15.23 0.96
N ASN A 235 6.70 15.30 1.91
CA ASN A 235 7.52 14.17 2.35
C ASN A 235 7.47 13.97 3.89
N ARG A 236 6.32 14.18 4.52
CA ARG A 236 6.16 14.02 5.96
C ARG A 236 4.93 13.21 6.29
N PRO A 237 4.84 12.63 7.50
CA PRO A 237 3.60 12.00 7.97
C PRO A 237 2.41 12.96 7.84
N ILE A 238 1.21 12.41 7.62
CA ILE A 238 -0.07 13.14 7.49
C ILE A 238 -0.28 14.07 8.68
N GLY A 239 0.12 13.64 9.87
CA GLY A 239 0.07 14.41 11.09
C GLY A 239 1.08 13.90 12.10
N SER A 240 1.66 14.82 12.86
CA SER A 240 2.49 14.50 14.01
C SER A 240 2.02 15.30 15.21
N PHE A 241 1.72 14.60 16.29
CA PHE A 241 1.08 15.18 17.46
C PHE A 241 1.76 14.72 18.74
N LEU A 242 1.83 15.62 19.72
CA LEU A 242 2.21 15.31 21.09
C LEU A 242 1.01 15.63 22.00
N PHE A 243 0.42 14.60 22.59
CA PHE A 243 -0.68 14.71 23.52
C PHE A 243 -0.15 14.69 24.95
N VAL A 244 -0.36 15.79 25.67
CA VAL A 244 0.16 15.99 27.02
C VAL A 244 -1.01 16.10 28.00
N GLY A 245 -0.93 15.39 29.13
CA GLY A 245 -1.95 15.45 30.17
C GLY A 245 -1.88 14.23 31.12
N PRO A 246 -2.67 14.21 32.20
CA PRO A 246 -2.70 13.09 33.14
C PRO A 246 -3.13 11.77 32.49
N THR A 247 -2.91 10.65 33.18
CA THR A 247 -3.48 9.37 32.79
C THR A 247 -5.02 9.42 32.87
N GLY A 248 -5.69 8.69 31.98
CA GLY A 248 -7.16 8.59 31.97
C GLY A 248 -7.93 9.76 31.34
N VAL A 249 -7.28 10.83 30.89
CA VAL A 249 -7.95 12.00 30.28
C VAL A 249 -8.36 11.86 28.81
N GLY A 250 -8.15 10.67 28.22
CA GLY A 250 -8.59 10.36 26.85
C GLY A 250 -7.55 10.54 25.73
N LYS A 251 -6.25 10.69 26.05
CA LYS A 251 -5.16 10.78 25.04
C LYS A 251 -5.16 9.59 24.06
N THR A 252 -5.20 8.38 24.60
CA THR A 252 -5.26 7.13 23.83
C THR A 252 -6.60 6.96 23.12
N GLU A 253 -7.68 7.44 23.74
CA GLU A 253 -9.02 7.35 23.15
C GLU A 253 -9.12 8.21 21.88
N LEU A 254 -8.63 9.45 21.93
CA LEU A 254 -8.56 10.30 20.75
C LEU A 254 -7.71 9.66 19.63
N ALA A 255 -6.62 8.97 19.97
CA ALA A 255 -5.82 8.26 18.98
C ALA A 255 -6.59 7.10 18.33
N LYS A 256 -7.33 6.29 19.12
CA LYS A 256 -8.17 5.20 18.61
C LYS A 256 -9.28 5.71 17.71
N GLN A 257 -10.03 6.71 18.17
CA GLN A 257 -11.10 7.33 17.38
C GLN A 257 -10.55 7.93 16.08
N LEU A 258 -9.36 8.53 16.13
CA LEU A 258 -8.72 9.03 14.92
C LEU A 258 -8.32 7.93 13.94
N ALA A 259 -7.86 6.77 14.44
CA ALA A 259 -7.56 5.63 13.59
C ALA A 259 -8.83 5.08 12.93
N PHE A 260 -9.91 4.93 13.70
CA PHE A 260 -11.20 4.51 13.18
C PHE A 260 -11.74 5.47 12.13
N GLU A 261 -11.80 6.77 12.45
CA GLU A 261 -12.36 7.81 11.59
C GLU A 261 -11.55 8.07 10.32
N LEU A 262 -10.27 7.68 10.24
CA LEU A 262 -9.44 7.93 9.05
C LEU A 262 -9.04 6.67 8.30
N PHE A 263 -8.96 5.53 8.98
CA PHE A 263 -8.49 4.28 8.41
C PHE A 263 -9.55 3.17 8.45
N GLY A 264 -10.73 3.45 9.01
CA GLY A 264 -11.88 2.54 9.03
C GLY A 264 -11.79 1.42 10.07
N SER A 265 -10.65 1.29 10.76
CA SER A 265 -10.45 0.26 11.79
C SER A 265 -9.55 0.77 12.91
N GLU A 266 -9.84 0.36 14.15
CA GLU A 266 -8.93 0.55 15.29
C GLU A 266 -7.65 -0.28 15.13
N ASP A 267 -7.69 -1.38 14.38
CA ASP A 267 -6.52 -2.26 14.13
C ASP A 267 -5.46 -1.58 13.26
N SER A 268 -5.82 -0.49 12.58
CA SER A 268 -4.89 0.38 11.87
C SER A 268 -4.04 1.23 12.83
N MET A 269 -4.29 1.17 14.14
CA MET A 269 -3.43 1.76 15.17
C MET A 269 -2.34 0.78 15.63
N VAL A 270 -1.10 1.14 15.37
CA VAL A 270 0.09 0.47 15.90
C VAL A 270 0.55 1.17 17.17
N ARG A 271 0.32 0.54 18.33
CA ARG A 271 0.76 1.03 19.63
C ARG A 271 2.13 0.48 20.03
N PHE A 272 2.98 1.35 20.55
CA PHE A 272 4.24 1.02 21.20
C PHE A 272 4.26 1.65 22.60
N ASP A 273 4.44 0.81 23.63
CA ASP A 273 4.65 1.27 25.00
C ASP A 273 6.14 1.62 25.17
N MET A 274 6.44 2.89 25.41
CA MET A 274 7.83 3.36 25.51
C MET A 274 8.54 2.87 26.76
N SER A 275 7.84 2.28 27.73
CA SER A 275 8.43 1.56 28.86
C SER A 275 9.22 0.31 28.41
N GLU A 276 8.85 -0.31 27.28
CA GLU A 276 9.61 -1.42 26.69
C GLU A 276 10.89 -0.95 25.97
N TYR A 277 11.03 0.36 25.78
CA TYR A 277 12.10 1.00 25.01
C TYR A 277 12.99 1.92 25.86
N MET A 278 13.03 1.70 27.18
CA MET A 278 13.83 2.49 28.12
C MET A 278 15.35 2.30 27.93
N GLU A 279 15.77 1.14 27.41
CA GLU A 279 17.17 0.76 27.32
C GLU A 279 17.73 1.01 25.92
N LYS A 280 19.03 1.30 25.82
CA LYS A 280 19.65 1.61 24.52
C LYS A 280 19.48 0.50 23.48
N HIS A 281 19.57 -0.76 23.89
CA HIS A 281 19.48 -1.90 22.97
C HIS A 281 18.04 -2.20 22.52
N SER A 282 17.02 -1.70 23.22
CA SER A 282 15.63 -1.87 22.78
C SER A 282 15.30 -1.09 21.52
N VAL A 283 16.09 -0.08 21.14
CA VAL A 283 15.94 0.63 19.85
C VAL A 283 16.03 -0.34 18.67
N SER A 284 16.92 -1.33 18.75
CA SER A 284 17.07 -2.37 17.72
C SER A 284 15.80 -3.20 17.52
N LYS A 285 14.89 -3.28 18.51
CA LYS A 285 13.59 -3.95 18.32
C LYS A 285 12.71 -3.19 17.32
N LEU A 286 12.84 -1.86 17.21
CA LEU A 286 12.04 -1.04 16.28
C LEU A 286 12.54 -1.15 14.83
N ILE A 287 13.87 -1.17 14.64
CA ILE A 287 14.51 -1.10 13.31
C ILE A 287 15.26 -2.36 12.87
N GLY A 288 15.30 -3.39 13.72
CA GLY A 288 16.11 -4.59 13.51
C GLY A 288 17.50 -4.46 14.12
N SER A 289 18.15 -5.60 14.32
CA SER A 289 19.54 -5.62 14.83
C SER A 289 20.54 -5.36 13.69
N PRO A 290 21.70 -4.74 13.96
CA PRO A 290 22.74 -4.54 12.94
C PRO A 290 23.38 -5.86 12.47
N PRO A 291 24.05 -5.88 11.29
CA PRO A 291 24.80 -7.04 10.83
C PRO A 291 25.81 -7.54 11.87
N GLY A 292 25.77 -8.84 12.17
CA GLY A 292 26.67 -9.48 13.14
C GLY A 292 26.15 -9.56 14.57
N TYR A 293 24.94 -9.08 14.86
CA TYR A 293 24.26 -9.23 16.15
C TYR A 293 23.18 -10.33 16.10
N VAL A 294 22.87 -10.93 17.26
CA VAL A 294 21.75 -11.87 17.39
C VAL A 294 20.44 -11.16 17.03
N GLY A 295 19.63 -11.77 16.16
CA GLY A 295 18.40 -11.16 15.66
C GLY A 295 18.60 -10.23 14.46
N TYR A 296 19.74 -10.28 13.76
CA TYR A 296 19.94 -9.56 12.49
C TYR A 296 18.90 -9.93 11.42
N ASP A 297 18.51 -11.21 11.38
CA ASP A 297 17.50 -11.70 10.46
C ASP A 297 16.07 -11.33 10.91
N GLU A 298 15.89 -10.87 12.15
CA GLU A 298 14.61 -10.39 12.65
C GLU A 298 14.37 -8.96 12.17
N ALA A 299 13.26 -8.78 11.48
CA ALA A 299 12.89 -7.48 10.95
C ALA A 299 12.32 -6.57 12.05
N GLY A 300 12.64 -5.26 11.97
CA GLY A 300 12.23 -4.27 12.96
C GLY A 300 10.71 -4.18 13.12
N GLN A 301 10.22 -4.16 14.36
CA GLN A 301 8.79 -4.14 14.65
C GLN A 301 8.08 -2.91 14.07
N LEU A 302 8.74 -1.74 14.07
CA LEU A 302 8.17 -0.52 13.52
C LEU A 302 8.19 -0.57 12.00
N THR A 303 9.35 -0.85 11.43
CA THR A 303 9.56 -0.83 9.98
C THR A 303 8.72 -1.89 9.28
N GLU A 304 8.57 -3.08 9.85
CA GLU A 304 7.70 -4.13 9.27
C GLU A 304 6.23 -3.81 9.34
N LYS A 305 5.73 -3.32 10.49
CA LYS A 305 4.32 -2.99 10.64
C LYS A 305 3.91 -1.89 9.68
N VAL A 306 4.74 -0.86 9.53
CA VAL A 306 4.48 0.24 8.59
C VAL A 306 4.68 -0.19 7.14
N ARG A 307 5.63 -1.07 6.84
CA ARG A 307 5.79 -1.63 5.49
C ARG A 307 4.56 -2.44 5.05
N ARG A 308 3.98 -3.24 5.95
CA ARG A 308 2.77 -4.04 5.66
C ARG A 308 1.51 -3.18 5.60
N ASN A 309 1.40 -2.21 6.52
CA ASN A 309 0.26 -1.30 6.62
C ASN A 309 0.74 0.17 6.62
N PRO A 310 1.08 0.74 5.44
CA PRO A 310 1.58 2.12 5.33
C PRO A 310 0.55 3.18 5.77
N TYR A 311 -0.73 2.84 5.65
CA TYR A 311 -1.87 3.62 6.14
C TYR A 311 -2.18 3.23 7.59
N SER A 312 -1.47 3.84 8.54
CA SER A 312 -1.61 3.50 9.95
C SER A 312 -1.39 4.69 10.88
N LEU A 313 -1.95 4.57 12.08
CA LEU A 313 -1.67 5.47 13.19
C LEU A 313 -0.60 4.83 14.08
N ILE A 314 0.53 5.51 14.27
CA ILE A 314 1.60 5.06 15.16
C ILE A 314 1.44 5.81 16.49
N LEU A 315 1.12 5.07 17.55
CA LEU A 315 0.99 5.60 18.90
C LEU A 315 2.23 5.24 19.73
N LEU A 316 2.97 6.25 20.17
CA LEU A 316 4.07 6.15 21.11
C LEU A 316 3.59 6.59 22.49
N ASP A 317 3.31 5.62 23.35
CA ASP A 317 2.72 5.88 24.66
C ASP A 317 3.80 6.13 25.70
N GLU A 318 3.62 7.16 26.54
CA GLU A 318 4.57 7.57 27.59
C GLU A 318 5.99 7.88 27.07
N ILE A 319 6.09 8.76 26.07
CA ILE A 319 7.36 9.07 25.37
C ILE A 319 8.51 9.49 26.29
N GLU A 320 8.22 10.05 27.46
CA GLU A 320 9.21 10.39 28.47
C GLU A 320 9.97 9.19 29.06
N LYS A 321 9.45 7.97 28.90
CA LYS A 321 10.09 6.74 29.36
C LYS A 321 11.11 6.20 28.34
N ALA A 322 10.98 6.57 27.07
CA ALA A 322 11.83 6.05 26.01
C ALA A 322 13.30 6.45 26.19
N HIS A 323 14.21 5.61 25.71
CA HIS A 323 15.60 5.99 25.52
C HIS A 323 15.71 7.16 24.50
N PRO A 324 16.61 8.15 24.68
CA PRO A 324 16.75 9.29 23.76
C PRO A 324 16.98 8.93 22.28
N ASP A 325 17.64 7.80 22.01
CA ASP A 325 17.85 7.33 20.64
C ASP A 325 16.54 6.97 19.91
N VAL A 326 15.47 6.59 20.64
CA VAL A 326 14.13 6.40 20.06
C VAL A 326 13.58 7.73 19.57
N LEU A 327 13.71 8.81 20.36
CA LEU A 327 13.29 10.16 19.96
C LEU A 327 14.05 10.63 18.72
N HIS A 328 15.36 10.44 18.67
CA HIS A 328 16.16 10.81 17.49
C HIS A 328 15.71 10.07 16.23
N MET A 329 15.41 8.78 16.35
CA MET A 329 14.87 7.99 15.24
C MET A 329 13.53 8.56 14.76
N PHE A 330 12.61 8.89 15.67
CA PHE A 330 11.32 9.48 15.28
C PHE A 330 11.46 10.89 14.72
N LEU A 331 12.42 11.70 15.17
CA LEU A 331 12.69 13.01 14.56
C LEU A 331 13.05 12.88 13.07
N GLN A 332 13.87 11.88 12.70
CA GLN A 332 14.15 11.59 11.29
C GLN A 332 12.87 11.28 10.49
N ILE A 333 11.97 10.47 11.07
CA ILE A 333 10.68 10.14 10.45
C ILE A 333 9.81 11.39 10.28
N LEU A 334 9.78 12.26 11.28
CA LEU A 334 9.02 13.51 11.25
C LEU A 334 9.53 14.51 10.21
N ASP A 335 10.83 14.48 9.91
CA ASP A 335 11.44 15.39 8.96
C ASP A 335 11.37 14.91 7.51
N ASP A 336 11.72 13.65 7.27
CA ASP A 336 11.89 13.07 5.93
C ASP A 336 10.78 12.08 5.53
N GLY A 337 9.90 11.70 6.47
CA GLY A 337 8.80 10.79 6.20
C GLY A 337 9.26 9.39 5.80
N ARG A 338 10.48 8.99 6.18
CA ARG A 338 11.05 7.68 5.88
C ARG A 338 12.00 7.21 6.98
N LEU A 339 12.15 5.90 7.11
CA LEU A 339 13.15 5.28 7.98
C LEU A 339 13.83 4.13 7.24
N THR A 340 15.15 4.03 7.37
CA THR A 340 15.91 2.89 6.84
C THR A 340 16.20 1.93 7.99
N ASP A 341 15.82 0.67 7.82
CA ASP A 341 16.03 -0.38 8.80
C ASP A 341 17.48 -0.89 8.81
N ALA A 342 17.81 -1.77 9.76
CA ALA A 342 19.16 -2.31 9.91
C ALA A 342 19.61 -3.21 8.74
N GLN A 343 18.67 -3.64 7.88
CA GLN A 343 18.93 -4.41 6.66
C GLN A 343 19.08 -3.50 5.42
N GLY A 344 18.97 -2.17 5.59
CA GLY A 344 19.07 -1.19 4.51
C GLY A 344 17.78 -0.97 3.73
N ARG A 345 16.65 -1.52 4.19
CA ARG A 345 15.35 -1.35 3.56
C ARG A 345 14.74 -0.04 4.03
N THR A 346 14.29 0.80 3.09
CA THR A 346 13.70 2.10 3.41
C THR A 346 12.17 2.00 3.40
N VAL A 347 11.54 2.41 4.49
CA VAL A 347 10.07 2.38 4.68
C VAL A 347 9.54 3.81 4.68
N SER A 348 8.47 4.04 3.93
CA SER A 348 7.77 5.33 3.87
C SER A 348 6.76 5.47 5.01
N PHE A 349 6.76 6.63 5.66
CA PHE A 349 5.83 7.05 6.71
C PHE A 349 4.93 8.20 6.26
N LYS A 350 4.97 8.58 4.97
CA LYS A 350 4.19 9.72 4.43
C LYS A 350 2.68 9.56 4.63
N ASP A 351 2.21 8.32 4.66
CA ASP A 351 0.81 7.97 4.83
C ASP A 351 0.44 7.57 6.27
N THR A 352 1.31 7.88 7.23
CA THR A 352 1.08 7.60 8.66
C THR A 352 0.64 8.83 9.43
N ILE A 353 -0.04 8.62 10.54
CA ILE A 353 -0.21 9.63 11.60
C ILE A 353 0.63 9.20 12.80
N ILE A 354 1.46 10.08 13.33
CA ILE A 354 2.30 9.79 14.50
C ILE A 354 1.75 10.56 15.69
N ILE A 355 1.38 9.83 16.74
CA ILE A 355 0.92 10.41 18.01
C ILE A 355 1.88 9.96 19.11
N MET A 356 2.46 10.92 19.80
CA MET A 356 3.19 10.71 21.04
C MET A 356 2.30 11.11 22.21
N THR A 357 2.25 10.32 23.28
CA THR A 357 1.59 10.72 24.52
C THR A 357 2.64 10.98 25.59
N SER A 358 2.35 11.93 26.49
CA SER A 358 3.17 12.16 27.67
C SER A 358 2.32 12.48 28.89
N ASN A 359 2.75 12.01 30.05
CA ASN A 359 2.14 12.38 31.34
C ASN A 359 2.77 13.65 31.94
N ALA A 360 3.62 14.34 31.18
CA ALA A 360 4.20 15.63 31.56
C ALA A 360 3.10 16.67 31.87
N GLY A 361 3.40 17.61 32.77
CA GLY A 361 2.48 18.70 33.14
C GLY A 361 1.53 18.42 34.31
N THR A 362 1.59 17.24 34.93
CA THR A 362 0.77 16.87 36.10
C THR A 362 1.28 17.41 37.44
N GLY A 363 2.52 17.92 37.49
CA GLY A 363 3.16 18.40 38.72
C GLY A 363 3.08 19.90 38.99
N ALA A 364 2.46 20.71 38.11
CA ALA A 364 2.46 22.18 38.23
C ALA A 364 1.11 22.79 38.60
N VAL A 365 0.05 21.99 38.70
CA VAL A 365 -1.22 22.46 39.25
C VAL A 365 -1.23 22.06 40.72
N GLU A 366 -0.77 22.94 41.60
CA GLU A 366 -1.20 22.90 43.01
C GLU A 366 -2.72 22.97 43.00
N ALA A 367 -3.35 21.81 43.13
CA ALA A 367 -4.78 21.67 43.22
C ALA A 367 -5.22 22.13 44.60
N ASN A 368 -5.26 23.45 44.83
CA ASN A 368 -6.03 24.01 45.93
C ASN A 368 -7.51 23.96 45.53
N VAL A 369 -8.11 22.77 45.68
CA VAL A 369 -9.55 22.55 45.55
C VAL A 369 -10.11 22.09 46.89
N GLY A 370 -10.87 22.98 47.52
CA GLY A 370 -11.56 22.75 48.79
C GLY A 370 -11.92 24.06 49.51
N PHE A 371 -12.75 23.97 50.54
CA PHE A 371 -13.27 25.09 51.36
C PHE A 371 -12.18 25.98 52.02
N GLY A 372 -10.89 25.64 51.91
CA GLY A 372 -9.76 26.43 52.41
C GLY A 372 -9.37 27.63 51.55
N ALA A 373 -9.58 27.59 50.22
CA ALA A 373 -9.17 28.68 49.32
C ALA A 373 -9.92 30.00 49.56
N ALA A 374 -11.12 29.93 50.14
CA ALA A 374 -11.91 31.11 50.50
C ALA A 374 -11.36 31.85 51.75
N ARG A 375 -10.47 31.23 52.53
CA ARG A 375 -9.98 31.78 53.80
C ARG A 375 -8.71 32.63 53.65
N GLU A 376 -7.93 32.40 52.59
CA GLU A 376 -6.65 33.08 52.36
C GLU A 376 -6.69 34.13 51.24
N GLY A 377 -7.84 34.36 50.60
CA GLY A 377 -8.05 35.51 49.74
C GLY A 377 -7.24 35.53 48.44
N VAL A 378 -6.71 34.39 47.98
CA VAL A 378 -5.97 34.31 46.71
C VAL A 378 -6.82 33.57 45.68
N THR A 379 -7.64 34.33 44.93
CA THR A 379 -8.28 33.86 43.71
C THR A 379 -7.42 34.25 42.51
N LYS A 380 -6.63 33.32 41.98
CA LYS A 380 -6.15 33.45 40.59
C LYS A 380 -6.95 32.50 39.71
N SER A 381 -7.64 33.10 38.74
CA SER A 381 -8.32 32.40 37.65
C SER A 381 -7.28 31.68 36.79
N VAL A 382 -7.55 30.42 36.46
CA VAL A 382 -6.70 29.56 35.61
C VAL A 382 -6.99 29.76 34.12
N LEU A 383 -7.70 30.84 33.75
CA LEU A 383 -7.92 31.25 32.37
C LEU A 383 -7.17 32.56 32.13
N GLY A 384 -6.00 32.44 31.54
CA GLY A 384 -5.19 33.50 30.95
C GLY A 384 -4.54 32.99 29.68
#